data_AF-A0A3B3Z6J4-F1
#
_entry.id   AF-A0A3B3Z6J4-F1
#
_cell.length_a   1.000
_cell.length_b   1.000
_cell.length_c   1.000
_cell.angle_alpha   90.00
_cell.angle_beta   90.00
_cell.angle_gamma   90.00
#
_symmetry.space_group_name_H-M   'P 1'
#
loop_
_entity.id
_entity.type
_entity.pdbx_description
1 polymer ?
#
loop_
_entity_poly.entity_id
_entity_poly.type
_entity_poly.pdbx_seq_one_letter_code
_entity_poly.pdbx_strand_id
1 'polypeptide(L)'
;MLEEHLVILITRECPEDEMITDTTQALTELGKCLVKHENIYMSMLTLAFTAISWRDTTICNRTASLVCWTLLRPATAGNLLPDAVTWFFTSVLRALQVHGQHEVCNNTLNQLAMLIYESLRPRYTELRAVMTQVPNINMEALDQYDQKLLDPKAQKPGEKKRKDQFKKLIAGTIGKALCQQFRKEVHIRNLPTLFKKPKEDKDIVLQSEVVGLEALF
;
A
#
# COMPACT_ATOMS: atom_id res chain seq x y z
N MET A 1 4.44 4.70 20.49
CA MET A 1 3.83 4.32 21.79
C MET A 1 2.33 4.60 21.85
N LEU A 2 1.83 5.83 21.61
CA LEU A 2 0.37 6.11 21.55
C LEU A 2 -0.33 5.43 20.37
N GLU A 3 0.38 5.26 19.26
CA GLU A 3 -0.16 4.78 17.97
C GLU A 3 -0.23 3.25 17.92
N GLU A 4 0.78 2.55 18.46
CA GLU A 4 0.69 1.11 18.76
C GLU A 4 -0.45 0.83 19.74
N HIS A 5 -0.59 1.65 20.79
CA HIS A 5 -1.74 1.54 21.68
C HIS A 5 -3.06 1.77 20.97
N LEU A 6 -3.12 2.61 19.92
CA LEU A 6 -4.34 2.81 19.13
C LEU A 6 -4.69 1.57 18.30
N VAL A 7 -3.69 0.94 17.67
CA VAL A 7 -3.87 -0.34 16.95
C VAL A 7 -4.32 -1.43 17.93
N ILE A 8 -3.69 -1.53 19.10
CA ILE A 8 -4.04 -2.49 20.16
C ILE A 8 -5.41 -2.18 20.80
N LEU A 9 -5.79 -0.90 20.96
CA LEU A 9 -7.09 -0.50 21.51
C LEU A 9 -8.24 -0.85 20.57
N ILE A 10 -8.03 -0.67 19.25
CA ILE A 10 -9.10 -0.79 18.26
C ILE A 10 -9.23 -2.23 17.74
N THR A 11 -8.11 -2.94 17.66
CA THR A 11 -8.05 -4.30 17.12
C THR A 11 -7.44 -5.19 18.19
N ARG A 12 -8.16 -6.27 18.58
CA ARG A 12 -7.63 -7.30 19.48
C ARG A 12 -6.20 -7.64 19.05
N GLU A 13 -5.33 -7.97 20.01
CA GLU A 13 -4.06 -8.63 19.71
C GLU A 13 -4.34 -9.81 18.79
N CYS A 14 -4.18 -9.58 17.49
CA CYS A 14 -4.50 -10.55 16.46
C CYS A 14 -3.18 -11.28 16.29
N PRO A 15 -3.05 -12.54 16.72
CA PRO A 15 -1.86 -13.31 16.46
C PRO A 15 -1.58 -13.28 14.96
N GLU A 16 -0.31 -13.14 14.60
CA GLU A 16 0.15 -12.88 13.22
C GLU A 16 -0.26 -13.98 12.20
N ASP A 17 -0.85 -15.08 12.68
CA ASP A 17 -1.19 -16.29 11.93
C ASP A 17 -2.64 -16.40 11.41
N GLU A 18 -3.59 -15.53 11.78
CA GLU A 18 -4.94 -15.60 11.21
C GLU A 18 -5.09 -14.76 9.94
N MET A 19 -4.59 -15.33 8.85
CA MET A 19 -4.88 -14.90 7.49
C MET A 19 -6.37 -15.01 7.16
N ILE A 20 -6.99 -13.85 6.93
CA ILE A 20 -7.85 -13.56 5.77
C ILE A 20 -8.91 -14.64 5.48
N THR A 21 -9.98 -14.73 6.27
CA THR A 21 -11.23 -15.34 5.77
C THR A 21 -12.54 -14.84 6.40
N ASP A 22 -12.53 -14.03 7.45
CA ASP A 22 -13.76 -13.38 7.93
C ASP A 22 -13.50 -11.92 8.31
N THR A 23 -13.77 -11.00 7.37
CA THR A 23 -13.55 -9.56 7.51
C THR A 23 -14.64 -8.90 8.37
N THR A 24 -14.98 -9.55 9.47
CA THR A 24 -15.96 -9.10 10.46
C THR A 24 -15.30 -8.97 11.83
N GLN A 25 -14.12 -8.33 11.90
CA GLN A 25 -13.60 -7.87 13.17
C GLN A 25 -14.49 -6.72 13.66
N ALA A 26 -15.50 -7.06 14.45
CA ALA A 26 -16.37 -6.10 15.09
C ALA A 26 -15.57 -5.26 16.09
N LEU A 27 -15.91 -3.96 16.19
CA LEU A 27 -15.36 -3.09 17.24
C LEU A 27 -15.53 -3.74 18.61
N THR A 28 -14.49 -3.62 19.45
CA THR A 28 -14.57 -3.99 20.87
C THR A 28 -15.66 -3.16 21.58
N GLU A 29 -16.12 -3.60 22.76
CA GLU A 29 -17.11 -2.82 23.53
C GLU A 29 -16.62 -1.40 23.86
N LEU A 30 -15.32 -1.26 24.14
CA LEU A 30 -14.71 0.06 24.30
C LEU A 30 -14.74 0.86 22.98
N GLY A 31 -14.36 0.24 21.86
CA GLY A 31 -14.45 0.85 20.54
C GLY A 31 -15.87 1.35 20.22
N LYS A 32 -16.89 0.52 20.48
CA LYS A 32 -18.31 0.90 20.36
C LYS A 32 -18.69 2.08 21.26
N CYS A 33 -18.10 2.20 22.44
CA CYS A 33 -18.32 3.33 23.33
C CYS A 33 -17.67 4.61 22.79
N LEU A 34 -16.41 4.53 22.36
CA LEU A 34 -15.63 5.67 21.85
C LEU A 34 -16.25 6.28 20.58
N VAL A 35 -16.76 5.45 19.67
CA VAL A 35 -17.36 5.94 18.41
C VAL A 35 -18.71 6.66 18.61
N LYS A 36 -19.31 6.61 19.81
CA LYS A 36 -20.50 7.42 20.14
C LYS A 36 -20.20 8.90 20.26
N HIS A 37 -18.95 9.26 20.51
CA HIS A 37 -18.51 10.65 20.64
C HIS A 37 -17.89 11.11 19.33
N GLU A 38 -18.57 12.01 18.62
CA GLU A 38 -18.20 12.46 17.27
C GLU A 38 -16.75 12.95 17.17
N ASN A 39 -16.31 13.81 18.09
CA ASN A 39 -14.94 14.34 18.09
C ASN A 39 -13.87 13.24 18.23
N ILE A 40 -14.14 12.24 19.08
CA ILE A 40 -13.23 11.11 19.30
C ILE A 40 -13.21 10.23 18.05
N TYR A 41 -14.39 9.92 17.51
CA TYR A 41 -14.52 9.10 16.32
C TYR A 41 -13.82 9.69 15.10
N MET A 42 -14.01 10.99 14.85
CA MET A 42 -13.35 11.70 13.75
C MET A 42 -11.83 11.76 13.95
N SER A 43 -11.37 11.94 15.19
CA SER A 43 -9.94 11.90 15.52
C SER A 43 -9.34 10.52 15.24
N MET A 44 -10.04 9.44 15.62
CA MET A 44 -9.59 8.07 15.37
C MET A 44 -9.55 7.74 13.88
N LEU A 45 -10.58 8.13 13.11
CA LEU A 45 -10.60 7.98 11.65
C LEU A 45 -9.43 8.74 11.00
N THR A 46 -9.26 10.01 11.35
CA THR A 46 -8.18 10.84 10.80
C THR A 46 -6.82 10.26 11.13
N LEU A 47 -6.60 9.81 12.37
CA LEU A 47 -5.35 9.20 12.79
C LEU A 47 -5.07 7.90 12.04
N ALA A 48 -6.04 7.00 11.92
CA ALA A 48 -5.87 5.72 11.23
C ALA A 48 -5.49 5.91 9.75
N PHE A 49 -6.17 6.81 9.04
CA PHE A 49 -5.87 7.10 7.63
C PHE A 49 -4.61 7.95 7.43
N THR A 50 -4.18 8.70 8.44
CA THR A 50 -2.87 9.37 8.43
C THR A 50 -1.74 8.36 8.66
N ALA A 51 -1.93 7.39 9.56
CA ALA A 51 -0.93 6.40 9.94
C ALA A 51 -0.51 5.50 8.75
N ILE A 52 -1.44 5.16 7.85
CA ILE A 52 -1.11 4.37 6.65
C ILE A 52 -0.20 5.12 5.65
N SER A 53 -0.01 6.43 5.82
CA SER A 53 0.89 7.24 5.00
C SER A 53 2.28 7.41 5.62
N TRP A 54 2.51 6.94 6.85
CA TRP A 54 3.82 7.00 7.49
C TRP A 54 4.77 6.00 6.85
N ARG A 55 6.07 6.29 6.87
CA ARG A 55 7.11 5.42 6.27
C ARG A 55 7.42 4.18 7.11
N ASP A 56 6.39 3.52 7.62
CA ASP A 56 6.44 2.26 8.34
C ASP A 56 5.46 1.27 7.70
N THR A 57 6.02 0.30 6.97
CA THR A 57 5.27 -0.73 6.25
C THR A 57 4.45 -1.62 7.19
N THR A 58 4.91 -1.86 8.41
CA THR A 58 4.23 -2.68 9.42
C THR A 58 3.00 -1.96 9.95
N ILE A 59 3.15 -0.68 10.33
CA ILE A 59 2.03 0.16 10.76
C ILE A 59 1.02 0.32 9.63
N CYS A 60 1.48 0.59 8.41
CA CYS A 60 0.61 0.69 7.25
C CYS A 60 -0.22 -0.59 7.05
N ASN A 61 0.42 -1.76 7.04
CA ASN A 61 -0.29 -3.01 6.82
C ASN A 61 -1.31 -3.29 7.93
N ARG A 62 -0.89 -3.25 9.20
CA ARG A 62 -1.78 -3.55 10.35
C ARG A 62 -2.96 -2.59 10.43
N THR A 63 -2.71 -1.30 10.26
CA THR A 63 -3.77 -0.28 10.32
C THR A 63 -4.73 -0.41 9.16
N ALA A 64 -4.23 -0.64 7.93
CA ALA A 64 -5.08 -0.79 6.76
C ALA A 64 -5.93 -2.07 6.80
N SER A 65 -5.38 -3.19 7.29
CA SER A 65 -6.09 -4.48 7.33
C SER A 65 -7.11 -4.57 8.47
N LEU A 66 -6.80 -4.02 9.65
CA LEU A 66 -7.61 -4.24 10.85
C LEU A 66 -8.45 -3.02 11.26
N VAL A 67 -7.93 -1.79 11.07
CA VAL A 67 -8.50 -0.58 11.68
C VAL A 67 -9.32 0.25 10.70
N CYS A 68 -8.77 0.60 9.54
CA CYS A 68 -9.34 1.60 8.63
C CYS A 68 -10.79 1.28 8.21
N TRP A 69 -11.04 0.06 7.72
CA TRP A 69 -12.38 -0.33 7.29
C TRP A 69 -13.33 -0.52 8.47
N THR A 70 -12.85 -1.10 9.57
CA THR A 70 -13.63 -1.30 10.80
C THR A 70 -14.18 0.02 11.35
N LEU A 71 -13.35 1.08 11.33
CA LEU A 71 -13.77 2.42 11.72
C LEU A 71 -14.67 3.07 10.67
N LEU A 72 -14.39 2.96 9.38
CA LEU A 72 -15.14 3.68 8.34
C LEU A 72 -16.50 3.05 8.03
N ARG A 73 -16.63 1.72 8.13
CA ARG A 73 -17.83 0.97 7.73
C ARG A 73 -19.11 1.51 8.38
N PRO A 74 -19.20 1.77 9.70
CA PRO A 74 -20.40 2.36 10.31
C PRO A 74 -20.78 3.73 9.72
N ALA A 75 -19.81 4.58 9.36
CA ALA A 75 -20.06 5.90 8.78
C ALA A 75 -20.57 5.85 7.34
N THR A 76 -20.40 4.73 6.62
CA THR A 76 -20.91 4.60 5.23
C THR A 76 -22.44 4.67 5.14
N ALA A 77 -23.15 4.31 6.22
CA ALA A 77 -24.59 4.47 6.34
C ALA A 77 -24.99 5.91 6.69
N GLY A 78 -24.10 6.68 7.32
CA GLY A 78 -24.31 8.08 7.69
C GLY A 78 -24.15 9.06 6.53
N ASN A 79 -24.18 10.37 6.85
CA ASN A 79 -23.86 11.45 5.92
C ASN A 79 -22.45 11.96 6.22
N LEU A 80 -21.46 11.38 5.52
CA LEU A 80 -20.11 11.91 5.50
C LEU A 80 -20.07 13.16 4.61
N LEU A 81 -19.21 14.11 4.95
CA LEU A 81 -18.92 15.23 4.06
C LEU A 81 -18.20 14.71 2.80
N PRO A 82 -18.54 15.19 1.58
CA PRO A 82 -17.85 14.78 0.35
C PRO A 82 -16.33 14.94 0.43
N ASP A 83 -15.86 16.02 1.04
CA ASP A 83 -14.44 16.29 1.27
C ASP A 83 -13.78 15.22 2.15
N ALA A 84 -14.47 14.75 3.19
CA ALA A 84 -13.97 13.66 4.03
C ALA A 84 -13.88 12.34 3.25
N VAL A 85 -14.88 12.04 2.43
CA VAL A 85 -14.89 10.83 1.58
C VAL A 85 -13.73 10.83 0.60
N THR A 86 -13.50 11.94 -0.10
CA THR A 86 -12.36 12.07 -1.01
C THR A 86 -11.04 12.03 -0.26
N TRP A 87 -10.95 12.62 0.93
CA TRP A 87 -9.75 12.55 1.78
C TRP A 87 -9.42 11.12 2.20
N PHE A 88 -10.37 10.33 2.69
CA PHE A 88 -10.15 8.92 3.05
C PHE A 88 -9.65 8.12 1.85
N PHE A 89 -10.31 8.25 0.70
CA PHE A 89 -9.95 7.49 -0.49
C PHE A 89 -8.57 7.89 -1.04
N THR A 90 -8.29 9.20 -1.15
CA THR A 90 -6.98 9.69 -1.59
C THR A 90 -5.85 9.31 -0.62
N SER A 91 -6.13 9.23 0.68
CA SER A 91 -5.15 8.78 1.67
C SER A 91 -4.71 7.33 1.41
N VAL A 92 -5.65 6.43 1.05
CA VAL A 92 -5.31 5.05 0.67
C VAL A 92 -4.54 5.00 -0.65
N LEU A 93 -4.91 5.81 -1.65
CA LEU A 93 -4.16 5.87 -2.91
C LEU A 93 -2.74 6.41 -2.72
N ARG A 94 -2.54 7.37 -1.81
CA ARG A 94 -1.20 7.86 -1.41
C ARG A 94 -0.41 6.78 -0.66
N ALA A 95 -1.04 6.04 0.25
CA ALA A 95 -0.40 4.90 0.89
C ALA A 95 0.05 3.85 -0.14
N LEU A 96 -0.72 3.61 -1.22
CA LEU A 96 -0.29 2.75 -2.34
C LEU A 96 0.93 3.32 -3.09
N GLN A 97 1.05 4.64 -3.21
CA GLN A 97 2.23 5.27 -3.79
C GLN A 97 3.48 5.07 -2.91
N VAL A 98 3.33 5.06 -1.59
CA VAL A 98 4.46 4.92 -0.66
C VAL A 98 4.84 3.45 -0.43
N HIS A 99 3.86 2.58 -0.19
CA HIS A 99 4.07 1.20 0.25
C HIS A 99 3.74 0.13 -0.79
N GLY A 100 3.14 0.51 -1.93
CA GLY A 100 2.64 -0.44 -2.93
C GLY A 100 3.70 -1.31 -3.60
N GLN A 101 4.98 -1.00 -3.41
CA GLN A 101 6.10 -1.85 -3.81
C GLN A 101 6.20 -3.16 -2.98
N HIS A 102 5.68 -3.15 -1.75
CA HIS A 102 5.62 -4.31 -0.87
C HIS A 102 4.34 -5.09 -1.14
N GLU A 103 4.44 -6.37 -1.49
CA GLU A 103 3.30 -7.19 -1.92
C GLU A 103 2.17 -7.23 -0.88
N VAL A 104 2.52 -7.37 0.41
CA VAL A 104 1.54 -7.43 1.50
C VAL A 104 0.74 -6.12 1.57
N CYS A 105 1.42 -4.97 1.66
CA CYS A 105 0.75 -3.66 1.65
C CYS A 105 -0.01 -3.41 0.36
N ASN A 106 0.53 -3.81 -0.79
CA ASN A 106 -0.15 -3.69 -2.07
C ASN A 106 -1.52 -4.39 -2.03
N ASN A 107 -1.54 -5.65 -1.60
CA ASN A 107 -2.77 -6.44 -1.54
C ASN A 107 -3.76 -5.88 -0.52
N THR A 108 -3.29 -5.50 0.68
CA THR A 108 -4.12 -4.90 1.74
C THR A 108 -4.73 -3.57 1.31
N LEU A 109 -3.92 -2.66 0.77
CA LEU A 109 -4.39 -1.33 0.37
C LEU A 109 -5.28 -1.38 -0.88
N ASN A 110 -5.02 -2.27 -1.84
CA ASN A 110 -5.94 -2.50 -2.96
C ASN A 110 -7.31 -2.97 -2.47
N GLN A 111 -7.33 -3.88 -1.50
CA GLN A 111 -8.57 -4.36 -0.90
C GLN A 111 -9.31 -3.22 -0.18
N LEU A 112 -8.61 -2.44 0.64
CA LEU A 112 -9.19 -1.31 1.35
C LEU A 112 -9.75 -0.27 0.39
N ALA A 113 -9.00 0.11 -0.65
CA ALA A 113 -9.45 1.05 -1.68
C ALA A 113 -10.73 0.56 -2.38
N MET A 114 -10.80 -0.75 -2.72
CA MET A 114 -11.99 -1.34 -3.33
C MET A 114 -13.20 -1.26 -2.39
N LEU A 115 -13.04 -1.61 -1.12
CA LEU A 115 -14.13 -1.56 -0.12
C LEU A 115 -14.68 -0.14 0.05
N ILE A 116 -13.79 0.85 0.14
CA ILE A 116 -14.16 2.26 0.25
C ILE A 116 -14.92 2.69 -1.02
N TYR A 117 -14.36 2.42 -2.20
CA TYR A 117 -14.96 2.82 -3.46
C TYR A 117 -16.34 2.17 -3.65
N GLU A 118 -16.43 0.85 -3.53
CA GLU A 118 -17.70 0.13 -3.74
C GLU A 118 -18.80 0.54 -2.77
N SER A 119 -18.45 0.84 -1.52
CA SER A 119 -19.44 1.15 -0.47
C SER A 119 -19.92 2.59 -0.51
N LEU A 120 -19.07 3.53 -0.95
CA LEU A 120 -19.37 4.96 -0.94
C LEU A 120 -19.76 5.50 -2.32
N ARG A 121 -19.26 4.93 -3.42
CA ARG A 121 -19.52 5.39 -4.80
C ARG A 121 -21.00 5.53 -5.17
N PRO A 122 -21.93 4.69 -4.69
CA PRO A 122 -23.36 4.88 -4.94
C PRO A 122 -23.94 6.19 -4.39
N ARG A 123 -23.30 6.79 -3.38
CA ARG A 123 -23.75 8.01 -2.69
C ARG A 123 -22.87 9.23 -2.99
N TYR A 124 -21.58 9.02 -3.27
CA TYR A 124 -20.59 10.08 -3.44
C TYR A 124 -19.96 9.99 -4.83
N THR A 125 -20.37 10.90 -5.73
CA THR A 125 -19.88 10.96 -7.11
C THR A 125 -18.44 11.44 -7.22
N GLU A 126 -17.95 12.15 -6.21
CA GLU A 126 -16.61 12.73 -6.11
C GLU A 126 -15.52 11.66 -6.16
N LEU A 127 -15.82 10.44 -5.70
CA LEU A 127 -14.89 9.31 -5.79
C LEU A 127 -14.51 9.01 -7.24
N ARG A 128 -15.42 9.19 -8.19
CA ARG A 128 -15.13 9.05 -9.61
C ARG A 128 -14.14 10.12 -10.08
N ALA A 129 -14.32 11.37 -9.63
CA ALA A 129 -13.40 12.46 -9.96
C ALA A 129 -11.97 12.20 -9.44
N VAL A 130 -11.84 11.54 -8.29
CA VAL A 130 -10.54 11.06 -7.79
C VAL A 130 -10.00 9.93 -8.68
N MET A 131 -10.81 8.95 -9.04
CA MET A 131 -10.39 7.84 -9.91
C MET A 131 -9.88 8.33 -11.27
N THR A 132 -10.53 9.32 -11.87
CA THR A 132 -10.09 9.87 -13.17
C THR A 132 -8.73 10.56 -13.12
N GLN A 133 -8.22 10.88 -11.93
CA GLN A 133 -6.87 11.44 -11.73
C GLN A 133 -5.79 10.36 -11.56
N VAL A 134 -6.17 9.08 -11.50
CA VAL A 134 -5.20 7.98 -11.42
C VAL A 134 -4.37 7.94 -12.72
N PRO A 135 -3.03 7.89 -12.64
CA PRO A 135 -2.18 7.83 -13.82
C PRO A 135 -2.49 6.62 -14.70
N ASN A 136 -2.59 6.81 -16.01
CA ASN A 136 -2.84 5.75 -17.00
C ASN A 136 -4.12 4.92 -16.74
N ILE A 137 -5.13 5.49 -16.09
CA ILE A 137 -6.39 4.79 -15.88
C ILE A 137 -7.11 4.53 -17.21
N ASN A 138 -7.64 3.32 -17.37
CA ASN A 138 -8.52 3.00 -18.49
C ASN A 138 -9.94 3.51 -18.18
N MET A 139 -10.35 4.58 -18.87
CA MET A 139 -11.64 5.24 -18.68
C MET A 139 -12.83 4.32 -19.02
N GLU A 140 -12.74 3.53 -20.10
CA GLU A 140 -13.80 2.60 -20.48
C GLU A 140 -13.98 1.49 -19.44
N ALA A 141 -12.87 0.99 -18.89
CA ALA A 141 -12.92 0.00 -17.83
C ALA A 141 -13.53 0.57 -16.53
N LEU A 142 -13.23 1.84 -16.22
CA LEU A 142 -13.84 2.55 -15.09
C LEU A 142 -15.35 2.73 -15.30
N ASP A 143 -15.79 3.08 -16.51
CA ASP A 143 -17.21 3.21 -16.85
C ASP A 143 -17.96 1.89 -16.70
N GLN A 144 -17.40 0.80 -17.22
CA GLN A 144 -17.99 -0.53 -17.07
C GLN A 144 -18.03 -1.00 -15.61
N TYR A 145 -17.02 -0.63 -14.82
CA TYR A 145 -16.99 -0.95 -13.39
C TYR A 145 -18.07 -0.18 -12.63
N ASP A 146 -18.16 1.13 -12.85
CA ASP A 146 -19.19 2.00 -12.25
C ASP A 146 -20.60 1.56 -12.63
N GLN A 147 -20.84 1.26 -13.91
CA GLN A 147 -22.15 0.83 -14.39
C GLN A 147 -22.63 -0.44 -13.66
N LYS A 148 -21.74 -1.44 -13.51
CA LYS A 148 -22.06 -2.68 -12.79
C LYS A 148 -22.20 -2.49 -11.29
N LEU A 149 -21.46 -1.54 -10.72
CA LEU A 149 -21.52 -1.23 -9.30
C LEU A 149 -22.82 -0.51 -8.92
N LEU A 150 -23.29 0.40 -9.79
CA LEU A 150 -24.47 1.22 -9.57
C LEU A 150 -25.77 0.55 -10.00
N ASP A 151 -25.73 -0.41 -10.91
CA ASP A 151 -26.90 -1.17 -11.33
C ASP A 151 -27.29 -2.24 -10.30
N PRO A 152 -28.41 -2.08 -9.56
CA PRO A 152 -28.85 -3.07 -8.57
C PRO A 152 -29.26 -4.42 -9.20
N LYS A 153 -29.47 -4.48 -10.52
CA LYS A 153 -29.83 -5.69 -11.26
C LYS A 153 -28.63 -6.39 -11.91
N ALA A 154 -27.45 -5.78 -11.88
CA ALA A 154 -26.26 -6.37 -12.49
C ALA A 154 -25.80 -7.61 -11.70
N GLN A 155 -25.50 -8.69 -12.42
CA GLN A 155 -24.89 -9.87 -11.81
C GLN A 155 -23.49 -9.51 -11.32
N LYS A 156 -23.28 -9.57 -10.00
CA LYS A 156 -21.98 -9.29 -9.40
C LYS A 156 -20.96 -10.33 -9.87
N PRO A 157 -19.84 -9.93 -10.48
CA PRO A 157 -18.77 -10.86 -10.81
C PRO A 157 -18.24 -11.50 -9.53
N GLY A 158 -17.73 -12.73 -9.65
CA GLY A 158 -17.07 -13.42 -8.55
C GLY A 158 -15.99 -12.54 -7.90
N GLU A 159 -15.85 -12.63 -6.59
CA GLU A 159 -15.04 -11.71 -5.78
C GLU A 159 -13.61 -11.54 -6.30
N LYS A 160 -12.95 -12.64 -6.67
CA LYS A 160 -11.62 -12.62 -7.28
C LYS A 160 -11.56 -11.75 -8.54
N LYS A 161 -12.50 -11.94 -9.46
CA LYS A 161 -12.56 -11.19 -10.73
C LYS A 161 -12.81 -9.70 -10.47
N ARG A 162 -13.67 -9.38 -9.50
CA ARG A 162 -13.97 -8.00 -9.11
C ARG A 162 -12.73 -7.30 -8.55
N LYS A 163 -12.02 -7.98 -7.64
CA LYS A 163 -10.75 -7.51 -7.07
C LYS A 163 -9.69 -7.29 -8.14
N ASP A 164 -9.53 -8.22 -9.07
CA ASP A 164 -8.57 -8.11 -10.17
C ASP A 164 -8.90 -6.93 -11.11
N GLN A 165 -10.19 -6.70 -11.39
CA GLN A 165 -10.64 -5.55 -12.18
C GLN A 165 -10.32 -4.23 -11.48
N PHE A 166 -10.64 -4.12 -10.19
CA PHE A 166 -10.37 -2.90 -9.43
C PHE A 166 -8.87 -2.62 -9.31
N LYS A 167 -8.06 -3.65 -9.01
CA LYS A 167 -6.60 -3.54 -8.93
C LYS A 167 -5.98 -2.99 -10.22
N LYS A 168 -6.54 -3.36 -11.38
CA LYS A 168 -6.10 -2.81 -12.68
C LYS A 168 -6.43 -1.33 -12.83
N LEU A 169 -7.59 -0.87 -12.35
CA LEU A 169 -7.99 0.54 -12.44
C LEU A 169 -7.03 1.44 -11.66
N ILE A 170 -6.60 1.02 -10.47
CA ILE A 170 -5.71 1.81 -9.60
C ILE A 170 -4.22 1.45 -9.74
N ALA A 171 -3.84 0.62 -10.70
CA ALA A 171 -2.45 0.17 -10.85
C ALA A 171 -1.45 1.34 -11.02
N GLY A 172 -1.90 2.45 -11.61
CA GLY A 172 -1.09 3.66 -11.79
C GLY A 172 -0.74 4.39 -10.49
N THR A 173 -1.37 4.06 -9.36
CA THR A 173 -1.01 4.63 -8.06
C THR A 173 0.09 3.86 -7.35
N ILE A 174 0.49 2.68 -7.84
CA ILE A 174 1.53 1.89 -7.19
C ILE A 174 2.87 2.60 -7.38
N GLY A 175 3.53 2.92 -6.27
CA GLY A 175 4.86 3.52 -6.28
C GLY A 175 5.88 2.65 -7.01
N LYS A 176 6.74 3.27 -7.81
CA LYS A 176 7.91 2.59 -8.36
C LYS A 176 8.96 2.48 -7.28
N ALA A 177 9.60 1.31 -7.16
CA ALA A 177 10.69 1.13 -6.22
C ALA A 177 11.81 2.15 -6.49
N LEU A 178 12.42 2.68 -5.43
CA LEU A 178 13.51 3.66 -5.52
C LEU A 178 14.63 3.19 -6.47
N CYS A 179 14.97 1.89 -6.42
CA CYS A 179 15.95 1.25 -7.30
C CYS A 179 15.58 1.28 -8.80
N GLN A 180 14.29 1.35 -9.14
CA GLN A 180 13.83 1.50 -10.53
C GLN A 180 13.81 2.97 -10.98
N GLN A 181 13.62 3.91 -10.06
CA GLN A 181 13.70 5.35 -10.34
C GLN A 181 15.14 5.81 -10.57
N PHE A 182 16.11 5.18 -9.90
CA PHE A 182 17.55 5.43 -10.07
C PHE A 182 18.25 4.43 -11.02
N ARG A 183 17.53 3.49 -11.65
CA ARG A 183 18.03 2.83 -12.85
C ARG A 183 18.06 3.89 -13.95
N LYS A 184 19.15 4.64 -13.99
CA LYS A 184 19.51 5.44 -15.14
C LYS A 184 19.46 4.49 -16.32
N GLU A 185 18.53 4.70 -17.25
CA GLU A 185 18.40 3.89 -18.46
C GLU A 185 19.56 4.28 -19.38
N VAL A 186 20.77 3.85 -19.03
CA VAL A 186 22.00 4.20 -19.73
C VAL A 186 22.29 3.10 -20.72
N HIS A 187 21.74 3.26 -21.92
CA HIS A 187 22.26 2.60 -23.12
C HIS A 187 23.62 3.22 -23.48
N ILE A 188 24.66 3.03 -22.64
CA ILE A 188 26.02 3.49 -22.97
C ILE A 188 26.62 2.44 -23.88
N ARG A 189 26.46 2.61 -25.19
CA ARG A 189 27.04 1.71 -26.19
C ARG A 189 28.57 1.68 -26.16
N ASN A 190 29.23 2.62 -25.48
CA ASN A 190 30.70 2.71 -25.39
C ASN A 190 31.13 3.23 -24.00
N LEU A 191 31.03 2.40 -22.96
CA LEU A 191 31.58 2.75 -21.65
C LEU A 191 33.09 2.43 -21.68
N PRO A 192 34.00 3.41 -21.51
CA PRO A 192 35.43 3.13 -21.42
C PRO A 192 35.69 2.26 -20.18
N THR A 193 36.46 1.18 -20.33
CA THR A 193 36.78 0.27 -19.24
C THR A 193 37.57 1.00 -18.15
N LEU A 194 37.01 1.14 -16.95
CA LEU A 194 37.66 1.78 -15.80
C LEU A 194 38.84 0.97 -15.24
N PHE A 195 38.91 -0.32 -15.56
CA PHE A 195 39.96 -1.21 -15.11
C PHE A 195 40.77 -1.71 -16.30
N LYS A 196 42.08 -1.45 -16.31
CA LYS A 196 43.00 -2.20 -17.16
C LYS A 196 43.05 -3.62 -16.60
N LYS A 197 42.79 -4.62 -17.44
CA LYS A 197 43.07 -6.01 -17.09
C LYS A 197 44.56 -6.11 -16.73
N PRO A 198 44.94 -6.67 -15.57
CA PRO A 198 46.32 -7.00 -15.31
C PRO A 198 46.83 -7.87 -16.46
N LYS A 199 47.99 -7.51 -17.03
CA LYS A 199 48.69 -8.44 -17.93
C LYS A 199 49.13 -9.62 -17.08
N GLU A 200 48.67 -10.81 -17.40
CA GLU A 200 49.32 -12.03 -16.95
C GLU A 200 50.68 -12.09 -17.64
N ASP A 201 51.75 -11.84 -16.89
CA ASP A 201 53.10 -12.12 -17.36
C ASP A 201 53.38 -13.60 -17.08
N LYS A 202 53.55 -14.37 -18.16
CA LYS A 202 53.93 -15.78 -18.08
C LYS A 202 55.46 -15.87 -18.07
N ASP A 203 55.92 -16.62 -17.07
CA ASP A 203 57.16 -17.41 -17.02
C ASP A 203 58.50 -16.67 -16.84
N ILE A 204 58.98 -16.65 -15.59
CA ILE A 204 60.37 -17.03 -15.30
C ILE A 204 60.38 -18.00 -14.12
N VAL A 205 60.95 -19.18 -14.39
CA VAL A 205 61.13 -20.33 -13.51
C VAL A 205 62.38 -20.15 -12.64
N LEU A 206 62.22 -20.44 -11.34
CA LEU A 206 63.20 -20.85 -10.31
C LEU A 206 64.49 -20.05 -10.11
N GLN A 207 64.63 -19.42 -8.93
CA GLN A 207 65.78 -19.67 -8.06
C GLN A 207 65.43 -19.34 -6.59
N SER A 208 65.71 -20.33 -5.74
CA SER A 208 65.65 -20.29 -4.28
C SER A 208 66.55 -19.19 -3.73
N GLU A 209 66.05 -18.33 -2.86
CA GLU A 209 66.80 -17.88 -1.68
C GLU A 209 65.88 -17.26 -0.61
N VAL A 210 66.25 -17.57 0.63
CA VAL A 210 65.52 -17.44 1.89
C VAL A 210 65.44 -15.98 2.33
N VAL A 211 64.26 -15.47 2.68
CA VAL A 211 64.14 -14.40 3.72
C VAL A 211 62.79 -14.53 4.43
N GLY A 212 62.80 -15.21 5.58
CA GLY A 212 61.68 -15.31 6.51
C GLY A 212 61.55 -14.07 7.40
N LEU A 213 60.79 -14.22 8.49
CA LEU A 213 60.40 -13.23 9.52
C LEU A 213 61.58 -12.57 10.29
N GLU A 214 62.78 -12.59 9.72
CA GLU A 214 64.04 -12.14 10.31
C GLU A 214 64.39 -10.70 9.90
N ALA A 215 63.56 -10.06 9.07
CA ALA A 215 63.71 -8.66 8.68
C ALA A 215 62.89 -7.68 9.56
N LEU A 216 63.01 -7.88 10.88
CA LEU A 216 63.15 -6.79 11.89
C LEU A 216 61.82 -6.23 12.45
N PHE A 217 61.58 -6.07 13.76
CA PHE A 217 62.47 -5.66 14.86
C PHE A 217 63.53 -4.65 14.46
#